data_AF-L1IQ81-F1
#
_entry.id   AF-L1IQ81-F1
#
_cell.length_a   1.000
_cell.length_b   1.000
_cell.length_c   1.000
_cell.angle_alpha   90.00
_cell.angle_beta   90.00
_cell.angle_gamma   90.00
#
_symmetry.space_group_name_H-M   'P 1'
#
loop_
_entity.id
_entity.type
_entity.pdbx_description
1 polymer ?
#
loop_
_entity_poly.entity_id
_entity_poly.type
_entity_poly.pdbx_seq_one_letter_code
_entity_poly.pdbx_strand_id
1 'polypeptide(L)'
;MSASDVKARREMQRKCKADERALTKQLVYKLDALLPYGQGSLPADPQLSKRKGALPSRRNQLQLLRDAILHVQSAAKRPTGEELMEGLLSTWEDRMVVVELSTWRIQGMSEKLKEDFKESMFA
;
A
#
# COMPACT_ATOMS: atom_id res chain seq x y z
N MET A 1 -39.31 4.95 -20.08
CA MET A 1 -38.58 4.68 -18.82
C MET A 1 -39.56 4.86 -17.67
N SER A 2 -39.72 3.87 -16.81
CA SER A 2 -40.69 3.92 -15.73
C SER A 2 -40.17 4.78 -14.55
N ALA A 3 -41.08 5.36 -13.77
CA ALA A 3 -40.69 6.15 -12.59
C ALA A 3 -39.91 5.32 -11.54
N SER A 4 -40.13 4.00 -11.52
CA SER A 4 -39.36 3.04 -10.72
C SER A 4 -37.91 2.91 -11.17
N ASP A 5 -37.63 2.95 -12.48
CA ASP A 5 -36.26 2.87 -13.02
C ASP A 5 -35.41 4.09 -12.63
N VAL A 6 -36.03 5.27 -12.58
CA VAL A 6 -35.35 6.52 -12.17
C VAL A 6 -35.05 6.50 -10.67
N LYS A 7 -35.96 5.98 -9.84
CA LYS A 7 -35.75 5.83 -8.40
C LYS A 7 -34.65 4.81 -8.09
N ALA A 8 -34.66 3.65 -8.75
CA ALA A 8 -33.63 2.62 -8.61
C ALA A 8 -32.23 3.12 -9.01
N ARG A 9 -32.11 3.88 -10.11
CA ARG A 9 -30.84 4.51 -10.51
C ARG A 9 -30.32 5.51 -9.49
N ARG A 10 -31.19 6.34 -8.91
CA ARG A 10 -30.80 7.30 -7.86
C ARG A 10 -30.34 6.62 -6.58
N GLU A 11 -30.97 5.51 -6.21
CA GLU A 11 -30.60 4.72 -5.04
C GLU A 11 -29.25 4.03 -5.25
N MET A 12 -29.03 3.43 -6.42
CA MET A 12 -27.74 2.84 -6.80
C MET A 12 -26.61 3.90 -6.80
N GLN A 13 -26.85 5.10 -7.35
CA GLN A 13 -25.87 6.19 -7.30
C GLN A 13 -25.54 6.64 -5.87
N ARG A 14 -26.52 6.66 -4.96
CA ARG A 14 -26.28 6.97 -3.54
C ARG A 14 -25.41 5.91 -2.89
N LYS A 15 -25.67 4.63 -3.18
CA LYS A 15 -24.88 3.51 -2.68
C LYS A 15 -23.44 3.60 -3.17
N CYS A 16 -23.21 3.78 -4.48
CA CYS A 16 -21.86 3.92 -5.02
C CYS A 16 -21.09 5.10 -4.39
N LYS A 17 -21.74 6.25 -4.21
CA LYS A 17 -21.12 7.41 -3.53
C LYS A 17 -20.83 7.15 -2.05
N ALA A 18 -21.65 6.35 -1.38
CA ALA A 18 -21.42 5.97 0.01
C ALA A 18 -20.23 5.01 0.13
N ASP A 19 -20.16 4.02 -0.76
CA ASP A 19 -19.07 3.03 -0.82
C ASP A 19 -17.74 3.71 -1.15
N GLU A 20 -17.72 4.63 -2.11
CA GLU A 20 -16.54 5.42 -2.48
C GLU A 20 -16.05 6.28 -1.30
N ARG A 21 -16.96 6.92 -0.56
CA ARG A 21 -16.63 7.69 0.65
C ARG A 21 -16.08 6.80 1.76
N ALA A 22 -16.65 5.61 1.95
CA ALA A 22 -16.17 4.64 2.94
C ALA A 22 -14.76 4.15 2.59
N LEU A 23 -14.52 3.81 1.33
CA LEU A 23 -13.21 3.38 0.83
C LEU A 23 -12.17 4.49 0.95
N THR A 24 -12.53 5.71 0.54
CA THR A 24 -11.67 6.90 0.69
C THR A 24 -11.29 7.11 2.15
N LYS A 25 -12.26 7.02 3.07
CA LYS A 25 -12.00 7.13 4.50
C LYS A 25 -11.01 6.05 4.94
N GLN A 26 -11.23 4.78 4.60
CA GLN A 26 -10.32 3.70 4.97
C GLN A 26 -8.89 3.92 4.45
N LEU A 27 -8.75 4.35 3.19
CA LEU A 27 -7.43 4.65 2.61
C LEU A 27 -6.71 5.77 3.35
N VAL A 28 -7.43 6.85 3.70
CA VAL A 28 -6.87 7.96 4.47
C VAL A 28 -6.40 7.50 5.86
N TYR A 29 -7.15 6.64 6.54
CA TYR A 29 -6.73 6.07 7.84
C TYR A 29 -5.50 5.18 7.72
N LYS A 30 -5.43 4.35 6.67
CA LYS A 30 -4.23 3.52 6.42
C LYS A 30 -3.01 4.37 6.11
N LEU A 31 -3.18 5.40 5.28
CA LEU A 31 -2.10 6.34 4.96
C LEU A 31 -1.59 7.08 6.21
N ASP A 32 -2.50 7.47 7.10
CA ASP A 32 -2.15 8.10 8.39
C ASP A 32 -1.29 7.22 9.28
N ALA A 33 -1.57 5.91 9.31
CA ALA A 33 -0.80 4.94 10.10
C ALA A 33 0.58 4.65 9.51
N LEU A 34 0.72 4.72 8.19
CA LEU A 34 1.97 4.37 7.48
C LEU A 34 2.95 5.53 7.39
N LEU A 35 2.48 6.78 7.45
CA LEU A 35 3.36 7.93 7.27
C LEU A 35 4.03 8.33 8.58
N PRO A 36 5.37 8.36 8.63
CA PRO A 36 6.07 8.90 9.79
C PRO A 36 5.63 10.35 10.03
N TYR A 37 5.65 10.79 11.29
CA TYR A 37 5.54 12.20 11.58
C TYR A 37 6.77 12.87 10.98
N GLY A 38 6.57 13.61 9.88
CA GLY A 38 7.67 14.30 9.23
C GLY A 38 8.39 15.19 10.24
N GLN A 39 9.72 15.17 10.25
CA GLN A 39 10.49 16.23 10.89
C GLN A 39 10.08 17.55 10.22
N GLY A 40 9.23 18.33 10.91
CA GLY A 40 8.59 19.53 10.35
C GLY A 40 7.06 19.49 10.31
N SER A 41 6.42 18.42 10.78
CA SER A 41 4.98 18.41 11.06
C SER A 41 4.71 19.50 12.10
N LEU A 42 3.99 20.56 11.68
CA LEU A 42 3.50 21.61 12.55
C LEU A 42 2.86 20.97 13.80
N PRO A 43 3.06 21.55 14.99
CA PRO A 43 2.63 20.94 16.24
C PRO A 43 1.18 20.48 16.12
N ALA A 44 0.93 19.21 16.40
CA ALA A 44 -0.39 18.60 16.37
C ALA A 44 -1.39 19.53 17.06
N ASP A 45 -2.25 20.18 16.29
CA ASP A 45 -3.17 21.19 16.83
C ASP A 45 -4.09 20.47 17.83
N PRO A 46 -3.98 20.78 19.13
CA PRO A 46 -4.76 20.10 20.17
C PRO A 46 -6.26 20.29 19.94
N GLN A 47 -6.67 21.36 19.25
CA GLN A 47 -8.06 21.66 18.94
C GLN A 47 -8.61 20.82 17.78
N LEU A 48 -7.76 20.27 16.92
CA LEU A 48 -8.19 19.41 15.81
C LEU A 48 -8.75 18.07 16.31
N SER A 49 -8.25 17.55 17.43
CA SER A 49 -8.76 16.30 18.05
C SER A 49 -10.27 16.34 18.39
N LYS A 50 -10.84 17.53 18.54
CA LYS A 50 -12.26 17.74 18.86
C LYS A 50 -13.13 17.99 17.62
N ARG A 51 -12.55 18.10 16.42
CA ARG A 51 -13.27 18.39 15.17
C ARG A 51 -13.70 17.10 14.47
N LYS A 52 -14.93 17.09 13.93
CA LYS A 52 -15.41 15.99 13.06
C LYS A 52 -14.48 15.86 11.86
N GLY A 53 -13.95 14.66 11.62
CA GLY A 53 -13.02 14.36 10.52
C GLY A 53 -11.54 14.42 10.89
N ALA A 54 -11.21 14.57 12.18
CA ALA A 54 -9.84 14.50 12.66
C ALA A 54 -9.25 13.09 12.51
N LEU A 55 -8.01 13.04 12.01
CA LEU A 55 -7.25 11.80 11.91
C LEU A 55 -6.62 11.43 13.25
N PRO A 56 -6.33 10.13 13.49
CA PRO A 56 -5.65 9.67 14.70
C PRO A 56 -4.34 10.43 14.98
N SER A 57 -3.58 10.75 13.94
CA SER A 57 -2.35 11.55 14.02
C SER A 57 -2.56 13.03 14.36
N ARG A 58 -3.82 13.48 14.51
CA ARG A 58 -4.23 14.88 14.69
C ARG A 58 -3.90 15.79 13.51
N ARG A 59 -3.53 15.22 12.35
CA ARG A 59 -3.33 15.96 11.10
C ARG A 59 -4.66 16.23 10.42
N ASN A 60 -4.74 17.32 9.69
CA ASN A 60 -5.79 17.51 8.68
C ASN A 60 -5.45 16.68 7.42
N GLN A 61 -6.46 16.31 6.63
CA GLN A 61 -6.30 15.55 5.40
C GLN A 61 -5.32 16.21 4.41
N LEU A 62 -5.36 17.55 4.27
CA LEU A 62 -4.42 18.29 3.42
C LEU A 62 -2.96 18.17 3.91
N GLN A 63 -2.74 18.17 5.22
CA GLN A 63 -1.40 18.00 5.81
C GLN A 63 -0.91 16.57 5.58
N LEU A 64 -1.78 15.58 5.80
CA LEU A 64 -1.45 14.18 5.54
C LEU A 64 -1.01 13.96 4.09
N LEU A 65 -1.77 14.49 3.12
CA LEU A 65 -1.43 14.34 1.71
C LEU A 65 -0.13 15.05 1.34
N ARG A 66 0.15 16.22 1.93
CA ARG A 66 1.42 16.92 1.74
C ARG A 66 2.60 16.13 2.30
N ASP A 67 2.46 15.61 3.51
CA ASP A 67 3.47 14.76 4.15
C ASP A 67 3.69 13.48 3.33
N ALA A 68 2.62 12.90 2.76
CA ALA A 68 2.70 11.74 1.88
C ALA A 68 3.56 12.02 0.65
N ILE A 69 3.32 13.15 -0.01
CA ILE A 69 4.08 13.55 -1.20
C ILE A 69 5.55 13.74 -0.84
N LEU A 70 5.86 14.45 0.25
CA LEU A 70 7.23 14.67 0.70
C LEU A 70 7.92 13.36 1.10
N HIS A 71 7.20 12.46 1.77
CA HIS A 71 7.71 11.15 2.15
C HIS A 71 8.01 10.30 0.92
N VAL A 72 7.09 10.23 -0.04
CA VAL A 72 7.31 9.49 -1.29
C VAL A 72 8.45 10.12 -2.09
N GLN A 73 8.56 11.45 -2.17
CA GLN A 73 9.67 12.12 -2.87
C GLN A 73 11.02 11.87 -2.21
N SER A 74 11.08 11.86 -0.87
CA SER A 74 12.32 11.53 -0.15
C SER A 74 12.64 10.04 -0.19
N ALA A 75 11.62 9.17 -0.24
CA ALA A 75 11.74 7.74 -0.41
C ALA A 75 11.92 7.31 -1.88
N ALA A 76 11.76 8.22 -2.85
CA ALA A 76 11.93 7.97 -4.29
C ALA A 76 13.41 7.79 -4.68
N LYS A 77 14.16 7.09 -3.85
CA LYS A 77 15.34 6.37 -4.31
C LYS A 77 14.84 5.28 -5.25
N ARG A 78 15.38 5.24 -6.46
CA ARG A 78 15.11 4.11 -7.36
C ARG A 78 15.55 2.83 -6.63
N PRO A 79 14.71 1.79 -6.62
CA PRO A 79 15.09 0.56 -5.96
C PRO A 79 16.39 0.05 -6.60
N THR A 80 17.32 -0.39 -5.76
CA THR A 80 18.56 -0.98 -6.26
C THR A 80 18.25 -2.28 -7.01
N GLY A 81 19.18 -2.74 -7.85
CA GLY A 81 19.03 -4.06 -8.47
C GLY A 81 18.84 -5.17 -7.44
N GLU A 82 19.47 -5.05 -6.28
CA GLU A 82 19.36 -5.98 -5.15
C GLU A 82 17.95 -5.99 -4.54
N GLU A 83 17.39 -4.81 -4.26
CA GLU A 83 16.03 -4.68 -3.71
C GLU A 83 14.98 -5.23 -4.68
N LEU A 84 15.18 -5.03 -5.99
CA LEU A 84 14.32 -5.61 -7.03
C LEU A 84 14.46 -7.14 -7.09
N MET A 85 15.69 -7.67 -7.02
CA MET A 85 15.92 -9.11 -7.00
C MET A 85 15.31 -9.77 -5.76
N GLU A 86 15.48 -9.17 -4.58
CA GLU A 86 14.85 -9.64 -3.34
C GLU A 86 13.33 -9.67 -3.48
N GLY A 87 12.74 -8.58 -3.99
CA GLY A 87 11.31 -8.50 -4.28
C GLY A 87 10.85 -9.64 -5.19
N LEU A 88 11.53 -9.86 -6.31
CA LEU A 88 11.21 -10.92 -7.27
C LEU A 88 11.32 -12.33 -6.65
N LEU A 89 12.37 -12.59 -5.88
CA LEU A 89 12.58 -13.89 -5.24
C LEU A 89 11.62 -14.14 -4.06
N SER A 90 11.05 -13.10 -3.46
CA SER A 90 10.03 -13.24 -2.42
C SER A 90 8.64 -13.57 -2.97
N THR A 91 8.44 -13.47 -4.29
CA THR A 91 7.15 -13.77 -4.91
C THR A 91 6.84 -15.27 -4.88
N TRP A 92 5.54 -15.57 -4.75
CA TRP A 92 4.99 -16.93 -4.75
C TRP A 92 4.34 -17.31 -6.09
N GLU A 93 4.42 -16.41 -7.06
CA GLU A 93 3.84 -16.63 -8.38
C GLU A 93 4.80 -17.46 -9.23
N ASP A 94 6.06 -17.03 -9.30
CA ASP A 94 7.05 -17.59 -10.21
C ASP A 94 8.10 -18.47 -9.51
N ARG A 95 8.59 -19.46 -10.26
CA ARG A 95 9.73 -20.31 -9.87
C ARG A 95 10.99 -19.75 -10.50
N MET A 96 11.80 -19.08 -9.70
CA MET A 96 12.99 -18.39 -10.18
C MET A 96 14.27 -18.89 -9.51
N VAL A 97 15.36 -18.85 -10.26
CA VAL A 97 16.72 -19.13 -9.78
C VAL A 97 17.64 -18.05 -10.32
N VAL A 98 18.50 -17.52 -9.45
CA VAL A 98 19.60 -16.63 -9.83
C VAL A 98 20.87 -17.46 -9.86
N VAL A 99 21.58 -17.41 -11.00
CA VAL A 99 22.82 -18.14 -11.21
C VAL A 99 23.97 -17.20 -11.54
N GLU A 100 25.15 -17.52 -11.03
CA GLU A 100 26.39 -16.88 -11.45
C GLU A 100 26.86 -17.51 -12.77
N LEU A 101 26.93 -16.74 -13.87
CA LEU A 101 27.19 -17.29 -15.20
C LEU A 101 28.58 -17.93 -15.37
N SER A 102 29.60 -17.42 -14.66
CA SER A 102 30.97 -17.92 -14.74
C SER A 102 31.11 -19.32 -14.13
N THR A 103 30.39 -19.60 -13.05
CA THR A 103 30.51 -20.83 -12.25
C THR A 103 29.28 -21.73 -12.36
N TRP A 104 28.19 -21.23 -12.96
CA TRP A 104 26.85 -21.83 -12.96
C TRP A 104 26.31 -22.16 -11.56
N ARG A 105 26.85 -21.52 -10.51
CA ARG A 105 26.40 -21.73 -9.14
C ARG A 105 25.13 -20.94 -8.87
N ILE A 106 24.22 -21.57 -8.14
CA ILE A 106 22.98 -20.95 -7.68
C ILE A 106 23.32 -19.94 -6.57
N GLN A 107 23.01 -18.68 -6.81
CA GLN A 107 23.17 -17.56 -5.88
C GLN A 107 21.89 -17.30 -5.08
N GLY A 108 20.72 -17.59 -5.66
CA GLY A 108 19.43 -17.35 -5.03
C GLY A 108 18.30 -18.14 -5.69
N MET A 109 17.21 -18.35 -4.96
CA MET A 109 16.02 -19.06 -5.44
C MET A 109 14.77 -18.37 -4.90
N SER A 110 13.69 -18.40 -5.67
CA SER A 110 12.39 -17.92 -5.22
C SER A 110 11.86 -18.75 -4.05
N GLU A 111 11.12 -18.16 -3.12
CA GLU A 111 10.55 -18.85 -1.95
C GLU A 111 9.71 -20.07 -2.35
N LYS A 112 8.86 -19.94 -3.38
CA LYS A 112 8.08 -21.05 -3.91
C LYS A 112 8.93 -22.25 -4.34
N LEU A 113 10.01 -21.98 -5.09
CA LEU A 113 10.91 -23.05 -5.55
C LEU A 113 11.70 -23.67 -4.39
N LYS A 114 12.04 -22.91 -3.35
CA LYS A 114 12.66 -23.46 -2.14
C LYS A 114 11.72 -24.42 -1.42
N GLU A 115 10.44 -24.09 -1.36
CA GLU A 115 9.44 -24.97 -0.74
C GLU A 115 9.18 -26.22 -1.57
N ASP A 116 8.97 -26.08 -2.88
CA ASP A 116 8.85 -27.22 -3.81
C ASP A 116 10.05 -28.18 -3.67
N PHE A 117 11.26 -27.64 -3.53
CA PHE A 117 12.47 -28.44 -3.36
C PHE A 117 12.53 -29.14 -2.00
N LYS A 118 12.12 -28.47 -0.92
CA LYS A 118 12.01 -29.08 0.41
C LYS A 118 10.99 -30.21 0.41
N GLU A 119 9.80 -29.97 -0.13
CA GLU A 119 8.75 -30.99 -0.22
C GLU A 119 9.21 -32.21 -1.02
N SER A 120 9.95 -32.00 -2.12
CA SER A 120 10.52 -33.07 -2.94
C SER A 120 11.67 -33.86 -2.27
N MET A 121 12.45 -33.23 -1.38
CA MET A 121 13.57 -33.86 -0.67
C MET A 121 13.14 -34.64 0.59
N PHE A 122 11.96 -34.33 1.15
CA PHE A 122 11.43 -34.97 2.37
C PHE A 122 10.19 -35.85 2.11
N ALA A 123 9.84 -36.08 0.84
CA ALA A 123 8.84 -37.06 0.39
C ALA A 123 9.51 -38.36 -0.07
#